data_AF-A0A0M8WV33-F1
#
_entry.id   AF-A0A0M8WV33-F1
#
_cell.length_a   1.000
_cell.length_b   1.000
_cell.length_c   1.000
_cell.angle_alpha   90.00
_cell.angle_beta   90.00
_cell.angle_gamma   90.00
#
_symmetry.space_group_name_H-M   'P 1'
#
loop_
_entity.id
_entity.type
_entity.pdbx_description
1 polymer ?
#
loop_
_entity_poly.entity_id
_entity_poly.type
_entity_poly.pdbx_seq_one_letter_code
_entity_poly.pdbx_strand_id
1 'polypeptide(L)'
;MIRPERQPAGEPVRRWHLAEYQDLPQEFFIRRTNTWRGHSPDTVTFDAPAPARSQKPHHQVARTFAFKDWAAFLGWFVAEGWTTGDGRNNRIGIAQNPGDKYEEIAALLDRMGLPYSRHAKSLIFFSAPIAVWLREHCGVGSENKRIPHSIREATPEMIEAFLDAFGKGDGAQHTHAGSRRYITSSRQLADDLHEVLCKVGRARKLRIMHAEGSEGTGPQGKIFQRRRATWMINEAGRPADSNVSKKNVVKHRYTGTVYCASTPHETIMVRRKGCPMWSGNSSNLLLAVDEAGGIARTIGDGTNR
;
A
#
# COMPACT_ATOMS: atom_id res chain seq x y z
N MET A 1 40.19 -8.83 23.16
CA MET A 1 39.01 -8.70 24.04
C MET A 1 37.78 -8.47 23.16
N ILE A 2 37.02 -9.52 22.90
CA ILE A 2 35.80 -9.48 22.08
C ILE A 2 34.69 -8.95 22.98
N ARG A 3 34.04 -7.83 22.59
CA ARG A 3 32.86 -7.33 23.30
C ARG A 3 31.72 -8.34 23.10
N PRO A 4 31.02 -8.77 24.15
CA PRO A 4 29.90 -9.68 23.99
C PRO A 4 28.79 -8.98 23.19
N GLU A 5 28.27 -9.69 22.18
CA GLU A 5 27.05 -9.30 21.47
C GLU A 5 25.92 -9.14 22.49
N ARG A 6 25.37 -7.93 22.57
CA ARG A 6 24.08 -7.73 23.21
C ARG A 6 23.03 -8.44 22.37
N GLN A 7 22.48 -9.52 22.89
CA GLN A 7 21.19 -10.02 22.42
C GLN A 7 20.20 -8.83 22.41
N PRO A 8 19.44 -8.60 21.33
CA PRO A 8 18.40 -7.60 21.34
C PRO A 8 17.38 -8.03 22.40
N ALA A 9 17.27 -7.26 23.48
CA ALA A 9 16.16 -7.39 24.41
C ALA A 9 14.87 -7.37 23.58
N GLY A 10 14.06 -8.42 23.69
CA GLY A 10 12.78 -8.49 22.98
C GLY A 10 11.99 -7.21 23.23
N GLU A 11 11.43 -6.60 22.17
CA GLU A 11 10.62 -5.38 22.33
C GLU A 11 9.54 -5.66 23.39
N PRO A 12 9.38 -4.80 24.41
CA PRO A 12 8.39 -5.02 25.46
C PRO A 12 7.01 -5.15 24.84
N VAL A 13 6.26 -6.18 25.26
CA VAL A 13 4.90 -6.41 24.79
C VAL A 13 4.02 -5.25 25.24
N ARG A 14 3.70 -4.37 24.28
CA ARG A 14 2.84 -3.21 24.47
C ARG A 14 1.43 -3.66 24.82
N ARG A 15 0.89 -3.16 25.94
CA ARG A 15 -0.49 -3.46 26.37
C ARG A 15 -1.39 -2.29 25.99
N TRP A 16 -2.16 -2.51 24.94
CA TRP A 16 -3.14 -1.53 24.46
C TRP A 16 -4.37 -1.54 25.34
N HIS A 17 -4.75 -0.36 25.82
CA HIS A 17 -6.03 -0.14 26.47
C HIS A 17 -6.66 1.15 25.95
N LEU A 18 -7.94 1.30 26.23
CA LEU A 18 -8.73 2.47 25.91
C LEU A 18 -8.67 3.41 27.12
N ALA A 19 -8.28 4.67 26.92
CA ALA A 19 -8.21 5.67 27.97
C ALA A 19 -8.73 7.04 27.50
N GLU A 20 -9.26 7.84 28.42
CA GLU A 20 -9.64 9.22 28.15
C GLU A 20 -8.39 10.08 27.91
N TYR A 21 -8.50 11.06 27.01
CA TYR A 21 -7.36 11.90 26.65
C TYR A 21 -6.71 12.62 27.85
N GLN A 22 -7.54 13.02 28.83
CA GLN A 22 -7.05 13.73 30.02
C GLN A 22 -6.09 12.88 30.84
N ASP A 23 -6.33 11.57 30.92
CA ASP A 23 -5.56 10.62 31.72
C ASP A 23 -4.29 10.13 31.03
N LEU A 24 -4.12 10.39 29.72
CA LEU A 24 -2.94 9.97 28.98
C LEU A 24 -1.65 10.68 29.48
N PRO A 25 -0.48 10.04 29.36
CA PRO A 25 0.81 10.71 29.58
C PRO A 25 1.08 11.82 28.54
N GLN A 26 2.13 12.62 28.76
CA GLN A 26 2.55 13.68 27.82
C GLN A 26 2.94 13.13 26.44
N GLU A 27 3.50 11.91 26.41
CA GLU A 27 3.85 11.17 25.21
C GLU A 27 3.14 9.81 25.28
N PHE A 28 2.35 9.48 24.28
CA PHE A 28 1.62 8.21 24.21
C PHE A 28 1.63 7.68 22.78
N PHE A 29 1.41 6.37 22.61
CA PHE A 29 1.23 5.81 21.28
C PHE A 29 -0.25 5.70 20.93
N ILE A 30 -0.59 5.88 19.66
CA ILE A 30 -1.91 5.56 19.11
C ILE A 30 -1.81 4.37 18.18
N ARG A 31 -2.73 3.42 18.32
CA ARG A 31 -2.75 2.21 17.51
C ARG A 31 -3.13 2.50 16.06
N ARG A 32 -2.36 1.93 15.14
CA ARG A 32 -2.59 1.98 13.68
C ARG A 32 -2.45 0.60 13.06
N THR A 33 -1.62 -0.24 13.68
CA THR A 33 -1.45 -1.63 13.27
C THR A 33 -2.68 -2.47 13.60
N ASN A 34 -2.88 -3.53 12.84
CA ASN A 34 -3.96 -4.50 13.02
C ASN A 34 -3.52 -5.89 12.55
N THR A 35 -4.41 -6.86 12.74
CA THR A 35 -4.30 -8.18 12.14
C THR A 35 -5.39 -8.30 11.08
N TRP A 36 -4.99 -8.20 9.81
CA TRP A 36 -5.87 -8.49 8.68
C TRP A 36 -5.78 -9.99 8.35
N ARG A 37 -6.93 -10.69 8.27
CA ARG A 37 -6.95 -12.09 7.84
C ARG A 37 -7.01 -12.20 6.32
N GLY A 38 -7.91 -11.43 5.70
CA GLY A 38 -8.16 -11.46 4.27
C GLY A 38 -8.67 -12.82 3.77
N HIS A 39 -8.89 -12.90 2.48
CA HIS A 39 -9.26 -14.13 1.78
C HIS A 39 -8.59 -14.14 0.40
N SER A 40 -7.96 -15.26 0.04
CA SER A 40 -7.31 -15.42 -1.26
C SER A 40 -7.56 -16.82 -1.78
N PRO A 41 -7.88 -16.98 -3.08
CA PRO A 41 -7.84 -18.28 -3.71
C PRO A 41 -6.39 -18.73 -3.88
N ASP A 42 -6.17 -20.02 -4.05
CA ASP A 42 -4.84 -20.55 -4.39
C ASP A 42 -4.43 -20.18 -5.82
N THR A 43 -5.40 -20.10 -6.72
CA THR A 43 -5.18 -19.85 -8.14
C THR A 43 -6.20 -18.87 -8.74
N VAL A 44 -5.82 -18.22 -9.83
CA VAL A 44 -6.75 -17.51 -10.74
C VAL A 44 -6.72 -18.18 -12.11
N THR A 45 -7.90 -18.31 -12.73
CA THR A 45 -8.05 -18.92 -14.06
C THR A 45 -8.70 -17.94 -15.01
N PHE A 46 -8.15 -17.87 -16.23
CA PHE A 46 -8.72 -17.14 -17.37
C PHE A 46 -9.09 -18.15 -18.45
N ASP A 47 -10.37 -18.25 -18.76
CA ASP A 47 -10.87 -19.17 -19.77
C ASP A 47 -10.36 -18.82 -21.17
N ALA A 48 -10.30 -19.83 -22.04
CA ALA A 48 -10.01 -19.62 -23.44
C ALA A 48 -11.14 -18.75 -24.06
N PRO A 49 -10.81 -17.71 -24.84
CA PRO A 49 -11.81 -16.97 -25.57
C PRO A 49 -12.53 -17.90 -26.56
N ALA A 50 -13.85 -17.70 -26.74
CA ALA A 50 -14.64 -18.46 -27.70
C ALA A 50 -13.99 -18.41 -29.10
N PRO A 51 -14.02 -19.51 -29.87
CA PRO A 51 -13.30 -19.61 -31.14
C PRO A 51 -13.81 -18.57 -32.14
N ALA A 52 -13.01 -17.54 -32.39
CA ALA A 52 -13.22 -16.62 -33.51
C ALA A 52 -12.50 -17.15 -34.75
N ARG A 53 -13.17 -17.07 -35.91
CA ARG A 53 -12.80 -17.63 -37.22
C ARG A 53 -11.41 -17.24 -37.76
N SER A 54 -10.65 -16.38 -37.07
CA SER A 54 -9.38 -15.80 -37.54
C SER A 54 -8.27 -15.66 -36.49
N GLN A 55 -8.41 -16.20 -35.27
CA GLN A 55 -7.34 -16.14 -34.26
C GLN A 55 -6.40 -17.35 -34.30
N LYS A 56 -5.10 -17.10 -34.12
CA LYS A 56 -4.07 -18.15 -34.09
C LYS A 56 -4.28 -19.10 -32.88
N PRO A 57 -3.91 -20.40 -32.99
CA PRO A 57 -4.22 -21.41 -31.97
C PRO A 57 -3.71 -21.11 -30.55
N HIS A 58 -2.55 -20.46 -30.42
CA HIS A 58 -1.94 -20.15 -29.12
C HIS A 58 -2.70 -19.08 -28.30
N HIS A 59 -3.70 -18.42 -28.90
CA HIS A 59 -4.57 -17.46 -28.21
C HIS A 59 -5.76 -18.14 -27.50
N GLN A 60 -5.93 -19.47 -27.66
CA GLN A 60 -7.12 -20.22 -27.24
C GLN A 60 -6.82 -21.23 -26.13
N VAL A 61 -5.95 -20.87 -25.19
CA VAL A 61 -5.58 -21.76 -24.07
C VAL A 61 -6.03 -21.11 -22.77
N ALA A 62 -6.80 -21.85 -21.96
CA ALA A 62 -7.12 -21.43 -20.61
C ALA A 62 -5.82 -21.30 -19.80
N ARG A 63 -5.70 -20.25 -19.01
CA ARG A 63 -4.48 -19.98 -18.24
C ARG A 63 -4.81 -19.93 -16.77
N THR A 64 -4.10 -20.73 -15.99
CA THR A 64 -4.20 -20.75 -14.54
C THR A 64 -2.88 -20.34 -13.93
N PHE A 65 -2.92 -19.42 -12.96
CA PHE A 65 -1.74 -18.93 -12.26
C PHE A 65 -1.90 -19.12 -10.76
N ALA A 66 -0.80 -19.40 -10.06
CA ALA A 66 -0.77 -19.23 -8.61
C ALA A 66 -1.16 -17.79 -8.26
N PHE A 67 -2.04 -17.61 -7.29
CA PHE A 67 -2.56 -16.28 -6.96
C PHE A 67 -1.47 -15.34 -6.45
N LYS A 68 -0.41 -15.88 -5.82
CA LYS A 68 0.76 -15.11 -5.40
C LYS A 68 1.53 -14.50 -6.57
N ASP A 69 1.80 -15.27 -7.61
CA ASP A 69 2.43 -14.75 -8.83
C ASP A 69 1.50 -13.77 -9.55
N TRP A 70 0.19 -14.02 -9.55
CA TRP A 70 -0.80 -13.06 -10.05
C TRP A 70 -0.78 -11.74 -9.26
N ALA A 71 -0.68 -11.78 -7.94
CA ALA A 71 -0.58 -10.60 -7.09
C ALA A 71 0.69 -9.80 -7.39
N ALA A 72 1.84 -10.47 -7.52
CA ALA A 72 3.09 -9.83 -7.93
C ALA A 72 2.98 -9.21 -9.33
N PHE A 73 2.36 -9.91 -10.28
CA PHE A 73 2.10 -9.39 -11.63
C PHE A 73 1.23 -8.14 -11.60
N LEU A 74 0.17 -8.14 -10.79
CA LEU A 74 -0.68 -6.96 -10.61
C LEU A 74 0.07 -5.80 -9.97
N GLY A 75 1.02 -6.05 -9.06
CA GLY A 75 1.88 -5.02 -8.50
C GLY A 75 2.68 -4.30 -9.60
N TRP A 76 3.38 -5.07 -10.43
CA TRP A 76 4.09 -4.53 -11.60
C TRP A 76 3.16 -3.85 -12.60
N PHE A 77 2.00 -4.44 -12.89
CA PHE A 77 1.07 -3.90 -13.87
C PHE A 77 0.42 -2.59 -13.39
N VAL A 78 0.05 -2.47 -12.12
CA VAL A 78 -0.55 -1.24 -11.60
C VAL A 78 0.48 -0.11 -11.56
N ALA A 79 1.75 -0.42 -11.27
CA ALA A 79 2.85 0.55 -11.28
C ALA A 79 3.23 0.99 -12.72
N GLU A 80 3.56 0.04 -13.59
CA GLU A 80 4.25 0.29 -14.87
C GLU A 80 3.53 -0.28 -16.10
N GLY A 81 2.41 -0.94 -15.87
CA GLY A 81 1.70 -1.69 -16.91
C GLY A 81 0.76 -0.85 -17.76
N TRP A 82 0.59 -1.27 -19.00
CA TRP A 82 -0.38 -0.69 -19.93
C TRP A 82 -1.04 -1.77 -20.78
N THR A 83 -2.23 -1.47 -21.28
CA THR A 83 -2.93 -2.31 -22.26
C THR A 83 -3.31 -1.51 -23.49
N THR A 84 -3.21 -2.11 -24.68
CA THR A 84 -3.81 -1.58 -25.92
C THR A 84 -4.60 -2.67 -26.63
N GLY A 85 -5.46 -2.27 -27.57
CA GLY A 85 -6.25 -3.17 -28.41
C GLY A 85 -7.76 -3.01 -28.24
N ASP A 86 -8.48 -3.58 -29.21
CA ASP A 86 -9.94 -3.47 -29.42
C ASP A 86 -10.68 -4.80 -29.22
N GLY A 87 -10.01 -5.82 -28.67
CA GLY A 87 -10.54 -7.19 -28.59
C GLY A 87 -9.79 -8.19 -29.47
N ARG A 88 -9.20 -7.77 -30.59
CA ARG A 88 -8.55 -8.70 -31.55
C ARG A 88 -7.03 -8.76 -31.41
N ASN A 89 -6.38 -7.67 -31.02
CA ASN A 89 -4.93 -7.59 -30.84
C ASN A 89 -4.58 -6.94 -29.49
N ASN A 90 -4.98 -7.61 -28.40
CA ASN A 90 -4.80 -7.12 -27.05
C ASN A 90 -3.35 -7.31 -26.58
N ARG A 91 -2.63 -6.20 -26.45
CA ARG A 91 -1.26 -6.16 -25.93
C ARG A 91 -1.29 -5.77 -24.48
N ILE A 92 -0.48 -6.45 -23.68
CA ILE A 92 -0.21 -6.09 -22.30
C ILE A 92 1.30 -5.87 -22.22
N GLY A 93 1.70 -4.69 -21.79
CA GLY A 93 3.10 -4.33 -21.62
C GLY A 93 3.39 -3.90 -20.19
N ILE A 94 4.58 -4.22 -19.69
CA ILE A 94 5.14 -3.67 -18.46
C ILE A 94 6.39 -2.87 -18.86
N ALA A 95 6.38 -1.56 -18.63
CA ALA A 95 7.51 -0.68 -18.97
C ALA A 95 8.59 -0.75 -17.87
N GLN A 96 9.82 -1.08 -18.24
CA GLN A 96 10.95 -1.09 -17.31
C GLN A 96 12.26 -0.98 -18.07
N ASN A 97 13.23 -0.23 -17.56
CA ASN A 97 14.56 -0.19 -18.15
C ASN A 97 15.29 -1.53 -17.91
N PRO A 98 16.17 -1.99 -18.81
CA PRO A 98 16.95 -3.20 -18.62
C PRO A 98 17.75 -3.17 -17.31
N GLY A 99 17.84 -4.32 -16.63
CA GLY A 99 18.47 -4.48 -15.33
C GLY A 99 17.70 -5.47 -14.45
N ASP A 100 18.05 -5.57 -13.17
CA ASP A 100 17.53 -6.60 -12.27
C ASP A 100 15.99 -6.63 -12.20
N LYS A 101 15.34 -5.46 -12.16
CA LYS A 101 13.87 -5.34 -12.15
C LYS A 101 13.24 -5.88 -13.44
N TYR A 102 13.88 -5.63 -14.58
CA TYR A 102 13.42 -6.13 -15.87
C TYR A 102 13.50 -7.66 -15.92
N GLU A 103 14.60 -8.22 -15.44
CA GLU A 103 14.77 -9.68 -15.35
C GLU A 103 13.83 -10.31 -14.32
N GLU A 104 13.53 -9.62 -13.22
CA GLU A 104 12.54 -10.09 -12.24
C GLU A 104 11.14 -10.21 -12.85
N ILE A 105 10.71 -9.22 -13.63
CA ILE A 105 9.43 -9.28 -14.36
C ILE A 105 9.46 -10.41 -15.37
N ALA A 106 10.55 -10.57 -16.11
CA ALA A 106 10.70 -11.62 -17.10
C ALA A 106 10.60 -13.03 -16.47
N ALA A 107 11.32 -13.26 -15.37
CA ALA A 107 11.26 -14.50 -14.61
C ALA A 107 9.86 -14.76 -14.02
N LEU A 108 9.14 -13.71 -13.59
CA LEU A 108 7.75 -13.84 -13.17
C LEU A 108 6.83 -14.30 -14.31
N LEU A 109 6.97 -13.70 -15.50
CA LEU A 109 6.19 -14.11 -16.68
C LEU A 109 6.51 -15.55 -17.11
N ASP A 110 7.78 -15.97 -17.00
CA ASP A 110 8.21 -17.35 -17.26
C ASP A 110 7.57 -18.33 -16.27
N ARG A 111 7.56 -18.03 -14.97
CA ARG A 111 6.87 -18.87 -13.95
C ARG A 111 5.37 -18.97 -14.20
N MET A 112 4.76 -17.90 -14.70
CA MET A 112 3.35 -17.87 -15.07
C MET A 112 3.07 -18.57 -16.41
N GLY A 113 4.08 -19.05 -17.14
CA GLY A 113 3.90 -19.68 -18.46
C GLY A 113 3.32 -18.71 -19.51
N LEU A 114 3.57 -17.41 -19.36
CA LEU A 114 3.12 -16.37 -20.29
C LEU A 114 4.20 -16.14 -21.35
N PRO A 115 3.97 -16.48 -22.63
CA PRO A 115 4.94 -16.18 -23.67
C PRO A 115 4.99 -14.66 -23.90
N TYR A 116 6.16 -14.05 -23.78
CA TYR A 116 6.39 -12.62 -23.94
C TYR A 116 7.54 -12.32 -24.90
N SER A 117 7.50 -11.12 -25.47
CA SER A 117 8.59 -10.52 -26.24
C SER A 117 9.34 -9.51 -25.38
N ARG A 118 10.67 -9.55 -25.46
CA ARG A 118 11.56 -8.55 -24.85
C ARG A 118 11.75 -7.37 -25.80
N HIS A 119 11.60 -6.17 -25.29
CA HIS A 119 11.91 -4.92 -26.00
C HIS A 119 12.85 -4.06 -25.15
N ALA A 120 13.45 -3.05 -25.77
CA ALA A 120 14.48 -2.23 -25.13
C ALA A 120 14.08 -1.64 -23.76
N LYS A 121 12.78 -1.36 -23.52
CA LYS A 121 12.26 -0.80 -22.26
C LYS A 121 10.93 -1.39 -21.83
N SER A 122 10.60 -2.60 -22.29
CA SER A 122 9.33 -3.23 -21.92
C SER A 122 9.28 -4.71 -22.24
N LEU A 123 8.52 -5.46 -21.45
CA LEU A 123 8.12 -6.84 -21.71
C LEU A 123 6.67 -6.83 -22.18
N ILE A 124 6.38 -7.47 -23.32
CA ILE A 124 5.05 -7.44 -23.95
C ILE A 124 4.55 -8.85 -24.23
N PHE A 125 3.32 -9.14 -23.83
CA PHE A 125 2.63 -10.38 -24.20
C PHE A 125 1.21 -10.09 -24.69
N PHE A 126 0.58 -11.13 -25.25
CA PHE A 126 -0.76 -11.04 -25.84
C PHE A 126 -1.72 -11.96 -25.10
N SER A 127 -2.81 -11.38 -24.60
CA SER A 127 -3.92 -12.14 -24.03
C SER A 127 -5.16 -11.27 -23.97
N ALA A 128 -6.18 -11.61 -24.76
CA ALA A 128 -7.46 -10.93 -24.73
C ALA A 128 -8.17 -11.01 -23.37
N PRO A 129 -8.36 -12.19 -22.74
CA PRO A 129 -9.08 -12.28 -21.46
C PRO A 129 -8.36 -11.51 -20.34
N ILE A 130 -7.03 -11.62 -20.27
CA ILE A 130 -6.24 -10.89 -19.26
C ILE A 130 -6.32 -9.38 -19.51
N ALA A 131 -6.20 -8.92 -20.76
CA ALA A 131 -6.24 -7.48 -21.05
C ALA A 131 -7.59 -6.87 -20.72
N VAL A 132 -8.69 -7.56 -21.03
CA VAL A 132 -10.06 -7.13 -20.67
C VAL A 132 -10.16 -7.02 -19.15
N TRP A 133 -9.77 -8.07 -18.43
CA TRP A 133 -9.81 -8.08 -16.97
C TRP A 133 -9.00 -6.93 -16.37
N LEU A 134 -7.78 -6.68 -16.87
CA LEU A 134 -6.92 -5.60 -16.37
C LEU A 134 -7.54 -4.21 -16.60
N ARG A 135 -8.19 -3.97 -17.74
CA ARG A 135 -8.88 -2.70 -17.98
C ARG A 135 -10.06 -2.51 -17.02
N GLU A 136 -10.83 -3.56 -16.81
CA GLU A 136 -12.01 -3.57 -15.94
C GLU A 136 -11.67 -3.44 -14.46
N HIS A 137 -10.57 -4.06 -14.01
CA HIS A 137 -10.26 -4.18 -12.59
C HIS A 137 -9.12 -3.27 -12.12
N CYS A 138 -8.19 -2.90 -13.01
CA CYS A 138 -7.03 -2.06 -12.70
C CYS A 138 -7.06 -0.69 -13.38
N GLY A 139 -7.90 -0.48 -14.40
CA GLY A 139 -8.03 0.79 -15.11
C GLY A 139 -6.97 1.05 -16.19
N VAL A 140 -7.24 2.07 -17.01
CA VAL A 140 -6.43 2.45 -18.18
C VAL A 140 -6.00 3.91 -18.08
N GLY A 141 -4.70 4.16 -18.30
CA GLY A 141 -4.11 5.48 -18.07
C GLY A 141 -3.77 5.69 -16.59
N SER A 142 -2.72 6.47 -16.32
CA SER A 142 -2.19 6.65 -14.97
C SER A 142 -3.19 7.28 -14.01
N GLU A 143 -4.10 8.12 -14.53
CA GLU A 143 -5.15 8.77 -13.74
C GLU A 143 -6.30 7.83 -13.32
N ASN A 144 -6.46 6.68 -13.99
CA ASN A 144 -7.55 5.74 -13.72
C ASN A 144 -7.06 4.41 -13.11
N LYS A 145 -5.75 4.27 -12.90
CA LYS A 145 -5.17 3.10 -12.23
C LYS A 145 -5.83 2.89 -10.87
N ARG A 146 -6.00 1.65 -10.46
CA ARG A 146 -6.59 1.25 -9.18
C ARG A 146 -6.13 -0.15 -8.79
N ILE A 147 -6.20 -0.48 -7.50
CA ILE A 147 -5.90 -1.84 -7.04
C ILE A 147 -7.19 -2.67 -7.13
N PRO A 148 -7.17 -3.82 -7.81
CA PRO A 148 -8.37 -4.63 -7.97
C PRO A 148 -8.84 -5.17 -6.61
N HIS A 149 -10.16 -5.33 -6.46
CA HIS A 149 -10.78 -5.82 -5.23
C HIS A 149 -10.18 -7.14 -4.74
N SER A 150 -9.82 -8.05 -5.66
CA SER A 150 -9.18 -9.33 -5.35
C SER A 150 -7.88 -9.18 -4.56
N ILE A 151 -7.11 -8.10 -4.76
CA ILE A 151 -5.91 -7.81 -3.97
C ILE A 151 -6.26 -7.05 -2.70
N ARG A 152 -7.20 -6.12 -2.75
CA ARG A 152 -7.59 -5.36 -1.56
C ARG A 152 -8.09 -6.26 -0.44
N GLU A 153 -8.85 -7.30 -0.78
CA GLU A 153 -9.37 -8.28 0.20
C GLU A 153 -8.45 -9.48 0.44
N ALA A 154 -7.28 -9.54 -0.22
CA ALA A 154 -6.40 -10.68 -0.13
C ALA A 154 -5.80 -10.88 1.26
N THR A 155 -5.28 -12.08 1.53
CA THR A 155 -4.50 -12.36 2.74
C THR A 155 -3.26 -11.44 2.78
N PRO A 156 -2.69 -11.16 3.97
CA PRO A 156 -1.50 -10.34 4.08
C PRO A 156 -0.37 -10.78 3.16
N GLU A 157 -0.13 -12.09 3.02
CA GLU A 157 0.92 -12.62 2.13
C GLU A 157 0.75 -12.17 0.67
N MET A 158 -0.48 -12.16 0.16
CA MET A 158 -0.75 -11.78 -1.22
C MET A 158 -0.71 -10.25 -1.40
N ILE A 159 -1.15 -9.50 -0.39
CA ILE A 159 -0.99 -8.04 -0.34
C ILE A 159 0.50 -7.69 -0.34
N GLU A 160 1.32 -8.40 0.44
CA GLU A 160 2.78 -8.23 0.47
C GLU A 160 3.41 -8.51 -0.89
N ALA A 161 3.03 -9.60 -1.57
CA ALA A 161 3.50 -9.91 -2.92
C ALA A 161 3.16 -8.79 -3.93
N PHE A 162 1.95 -8.24 -3.85
CA PHE A 162 1.55 -7.08 -4.65
C PHE A 162 2.39 -5.83 -4.31
N LEU A 163 2.50 -5.48 -3.02
CA LEU A 163 3.17 -4.27 -2.56
C LEU A 163 4.67 -4.29 -2.84
N ASP A 164 5.31 -5.45 -2.76
CA ASP A 164 6.72 -5.59 -3.10
C ASP A 164 6.97 -5.26 -4.57
N ALA A 165 6.23 -5.92 -5.48
CA ALA A 165 6.31 -5.67 -6.91
C ALA A 165 5.90 -4.23 -7.29
N PHE A 166 4.80 -3.72 -6.74
CA PHE A 166 4.34 -2.35 -6.96
C PHE A 166 5.41 -1.34 -6.56
N GLY A 167 6.02 -1.51 -5.39
CA GLY A 167 7.04 -0.58 -4.92
C GLY A 167 8.40 -0.71 -5.59
N LYS A 168 8.71 -1.82 -6.24
CA LYS A 168 9.87 -1.89 -7.15
C LYS A 168 9.63 -1.10 -8.43
N GLY A 169 8.39 -0.99 -8.90
CA GLY A 169 8.01 -0.13 -10.03
C GLY A 169 7.98 1.35 -9.65
N ASP A 170 6.98 1.75 -8.85
CA ASP A 170 6.64 3.16 -8.60
C ASP A 170 7.24 3.73 -7.29
N GLY A 171 7.86 2.88 -6.47
CA GLY A 171 8.36 3.28 -5.16
C GLY A 171 9.68 4.05 -5.21
N ALA A 172 9.72 5.21 -4.57
CA ALA A 172 10.94 5.91 -4.23
C ALA A 172 11.30 5.69 -2.76
N GLN A 173 12.59 5.45 -2.46
CA GLN A 173 13.05 5.34 -1.09
C GLN A 173 12.78 6.65 -0.33
N HIS A 174 12.20 6.54 0.85
CA HIS A 174 11.99 7.66 1.76
C HIS A 174 13.16 7.74 2.77
N THR A 175 13.16 8.77 3.62
CA THR A 175 14.24 9.10 4.58
C THR A 175 14.69 7.96 5.50
N HIS A 176 13.89 6.92 5.73
CA HIS A 176 14.22 5.81 6.62
C HIS A 176 14.42 4.51 5.83
N ALA A 177 15.28 3.63 6.33
CA ALA A 177 15.50 2.31 5.74
C ALA A 177 14.17 1.54 5.61
N GLY A 178 13.94 0.94 4.44
CA GLY A 178 12.71 0.20 4.11
C GLY A 178 11.46 1.06 3.90
N SER A 179 11.47 2.35 4.23
CA SER A 179 10.33 3.23 3.98
C SER A 179 10.25 3.64 2.50
N ARG A 180 9.03 3.63 1.96
CA ARG A 180 8.76 3.94 0.55
C ARG A 180 7.80 5.13 0.45
N ARG A 181 7.91 5.86 -0.66
CA ARG A 181 7.01 6.94 -1.04
C ARG A 181 6.48 6.66 -2.44
N TYR A 182 5.18 6.84 -2.61
CA TYR A 182 4.47 6.68 -3.87
C TYR A 182 3.84 7.99 -4.28
N ILE A 183 3.79 8.26 -5.59
CA ILE A 183 3.17 9.46 -6.14
C ILE A 183 2.27 9.04 -7.30
N THR A 184 0.98 9.35 -7.22
CA THR A 184 0.03 9.02 -8.29
C THR A 184 -0.91 10.17 -8.59
N SER A 185 -1.33 10.28 -9.85
CA SER A 185 -2.43 11.16 -10.28
C SER A 185 -3.81 10.52 -10.12
N SER A 186 -3.89 9.20 -9.89
CA SER A 186 -5.15 8.51 -9.61
C SER A 186 -5.54 8.65 -8.14
N ARG A 187 -6.65 9.35 -7.89
CA ARG A 187 -7.24 9.43 -6.54
C ARG A 187 -7.60 8.04 -6.01
N GLN A 188 -8.15 7.18 -6.87
CA GLN A 188 -8.57 5.83 -6.50
C GLN A 188 -7.37 4.98 -6.12
N LEU A 189 -6.30 4.97 -6.92
CA LEU A 189 -5.06 4.25 -6.58
C LEU A 189 -4.48 4.73 -5.25
N ALA A 190 -4.47 6.04 -5.01
CA ALA A 190 -3.99 6.58 -3.75
C ALA A 190 -4.79 6.05 -2.55
N ASP A 191 -6.12 5.96 -2.69
CA ASP A 191 -6.99 5.42 -1.64
C ASP A 191 -6.82 3.92 -1.45
N ASP A 192 -6.83 3.15 -2.54
CA ASP A 192 -6.66 1.71 -2.53
C ASP A 192 -5.31 1.30 -1.94
N LEU A 193 -4.23 1.96 -2.38
CA LEU A 193 -2.88 1.70 -1.88
C LEU A 193 -2.81 1.99 -0.38
N HIS A 194 -3.45 3.06 0.06
CA HIS A 194 -3.48 3.41 1.47
C HIS A 194 -4.32 2.42 2.29
N GLU A 195 -5.40 1.87 1.74
CA GLU A 195 -6.21 0.81 2.35
C GLU A 195 -5.38 -0.46 2.57
N VAL A 196 -4.73 -0.99 1.53
CA VAL A 196 -3.92 -2.22 1.65
C VAL A 196 -2.72 -2.00 2.57
N LEU A 197 -2.10 -0.82 2.55
CA LEU A 197 -1.05 -0.46 3.50
C LEU A 197 -1.57 -0.40 4.95
N CYS A 198 -2.83 -0.01 5.18
CA CYS A 198 -3.43 -0.07 6.51
C CYS A 198 -3.62 -1.52 6.95
N LYS A 199 -4.09 -2.41 6.05
CA LYS A 199 -4.30 -3.84 6.32
C LYS A 199 -3.01 -4.58 6.74
N VAL A 200 -1.85 -4.16 6.22
CA VAL A 200 -0.52 -4.67 6.62
C VAL A 200 0.19 -3.79 7.67
N GLY A 201 -0.50 -2.81 8.26
CA GLY A 201 0.02 -1.96 9.34
C GLY A 201 1.14 -0.97 8.95
N ARG A 202 1.42 -0.78 7.65
CA ARG A 202 2.52 0.06 7.15
C ARG A 202 2.09 1.44 6.64
N ALA A 203 0.79 1.72 6.57
CA ALA A 203 0.28 3.02 6.13
C ALA A 203 0.80 4.19 6.97
N ARG A 204 1.26 5.26 6.32
CA ARG A 204 1.58 6.56 6.92
C ARG A 204 0.71 7.64 6.28
N LYS A 205 1.17 8.89 6.26
CA LYS A 205 0.34 10.01 5.77
C LYS A 205 0.13 9.91 4.26
N LEU A 206 -1.14 9.89 3.85
CA LEU A 206 -1.59 10.22 2.50
C LEU A 206 -1.85 11.73 2.42
N ARG A 207 -1.42 12.42 1.37
CA ARG A 207 -1.70 13.85 1.17
C ARG A 207 -1.73 14.23 -0.29
N ILE A 208 -2.35 15.37 -0.61
CA ILE A 208 -2.10 16.05 -1.88
C ILE A 208 -0.65 16.53 -1.87
N MET A 209 0.11 16.18 -2.89
CA MET A 209 1.48 16.66 -3.12
C MET A 209 1.45 17.94 -3.95
N HIS A 210 0.71 17.91 -5.06
CA HIS A 210 0.46 19.07 -5.90
C HIS A 210 -1.02 19.15 -6.22
N ALA A 211 -1.60 20.35 -6.08
CA ALA A 211 -2.99 20.59 -6.44
C ALA A 211 -3.16 20.63 -7.96
N GLU A 212 -4.39 20.38 -8.42
CA GLU A 212 -4.79 20.70 -9.78
C GLU A 212 -4.64 22.20 -10.03
N GLY A 213 -4.19 22.58 -11.22
CA GLY A 213 -3.91 23.97 -11.59
C GLY A 213 -2.67 24.57 -10.90
N SER A 214 -1.86 23.77 -10.21
CA SER A 214 -0.58 24.25 -9.67
C SER A 214 0.54 24.19 -10.71
N GLU A 215 1.46 25.15 -10.63
CA GLU A 215 2.64 25.23 -11.50
C GLU A 215 3.69 24.19 -11.15
N GLY A 216 4.22 23.52 -12.16
CA GLY A 216 5.36 22.63 -12.08
C GLY A 216 6.48 23.07 -13.00
N THR A 217 7.71 22.69 -12.66
CA THR A 217 8.89 22.92 -13.49
C THR A 217 9.32 21.60 -14.11
N GLY A 218 9.29 21.54 -15.43
CA GLY A 218 9.75 20.39 -16.20
C GLY A 218 11.26 20.42 -16.45
N PRO A 219 11.77 19.44 -17.23
CA PRO A 219 13.15 19.46 -17.71
C PRO A 219 13.47 20.80 -18.39
N GLN A 220 14.70 21.29 -18.22
CA GLN A 220 15.18 22.56 -18.79
C GLN A 220 14.43 23.82 -18.29
N GLY A 221 13.76 23.74 -17.13
CA GLY A 221 13.15 24.91 -16.49
C GLY A 221 11.78 25.31 -17.05
N LYS A 222 11.22 24.53 -18.00
CA LYS A 222 9.92 24.85 -18.60
C LYS A 222 8.80 24.78 -17.57
N ILE A 223 8.09 25.89 -17.37
CA ILE A 223 6.91 25.94 -16.50
C ILE A 223 5.73 25.26 -17.21
N PHE A 224 4.98 24.44 -16.49
CA PHE A 224 3.74 23.83 -16.96
C PHE A 224 2.68 23.87 -15.87
N GLN A 225 1.42 23.90 -16.29
CA GLN A 225 0.28 23.81 -15.39
C GLN A 225 -0.14 22.35 -15.22
N ARG A 226 -0.26 21.89 -13.97
CA ARG A 226 -0.73 20.53 -13.68
C ARG A 226 -2.22 20.43 -13.97
N ARG A 227 -2.57 19.60 -14.94
CA ARG A 227 -3.97 19.31 -15.29
C ARG A 227 -4.74 18.56 -14.20
N ARG A 228 -4.04 17.95 -13.24
CA ARG A 228 -4.62 17.11 -12.19
C ARG A 228 -3.82 17.21 -10.90
N ALA A 229 -4.49 16.98 -9.78
CA ALA A 229 -3.83 16.80 -8.51
C ALA A 229 -2.96 15.52 -8.52
N THR A 230 -1.90 15.53 -7.72
CA THR A 230 -1.08 14.36 -7.44
C THR A 230 -1.10 14.07 -5.95
N TRP A 231 -1.13 12.79 -5.61
CA TRP A 231 -1.26 12.28 -4.26
C TRP A 231 0.04 11.61 -3.87
N MET A 232 0.53 11.93 -2.68
CA MET A 232 1.68 11.27 -2.07
C MET A 232 1.21 10.34 -0.98
N ILE A 233 1.67 9.10 -1.04
CA ILE A 233 1.42 8.05 -0.04
C ILE A 233 2.76 7.67 0.56
N ASN A 234 2.83 7.64 1.89
CA ASN A 234 4.03 7.21 2.60
C ASN A 234 3.78 5.83 3.23
N GLU A 235 4.78 4.97 3.11
CA GLU A 235 4.81 3.62 3.68
C GLU A 235 5.96 3.52 4.69
N ALA A 236 5.67 2.92 5.84
CA ALA A 236 6.69 2.54 6.82
C ALA A 236 7.37 1.23 6.42
N GLY A 237 8.68 1.10 6.63
CA GLY A 237 9.41 -0.14 6.33
C GLY A 237 9.06 -1.33 7.24
N ARG A 238 8.30 -1.09 8.31
CA ARG A 238 7.73 -2.13 9.18
C ARG A 238 6.38 -1.68 9.73
N PRO A 239 5.48 -2.62 10.09
CA PRO A 239 4.28 -2.29 10.83
C PRO A 239 4.64 -1.47 12.07
N ALA A 240 3.99 -0.34 12.25
CA ALA A 240 4.33 0.55 13.35
C ALA A 240 3.19 1.48 13.73
N ASP A 241 3.06 1.74 15.01
CA ASP A 241 2.11 2.71 15.55
C ASP A 241 2.67 4.14 15.47
N SER A 242 1.90 5.11 15.95
CA SER A 242 2.32 6.52 15.96
C SER A 242 2.49 7.00 17.38
N ASN A 243 3.62 7.65 17.68
CA ASN A 243 3.77 8.44 18.89
C ASN A 243 3.00 9.78 18.70
N VAL A 244 2.29 10.20 19.74
CA VAL A 244 1.65 11.49 19.88
C VAL A 244 2.16 12.18 21.15
N SER A 245 2.55 13.44 20.98
CA SER A 245 2.88 14.35 22.08
C SER A 245 1.68 15.26 22.35
N LYS A 246 1.25 15.40 23.61
CA LYS A 246 0.15 16.29 24.01
C LYS A 246 0.38 17.74 23.59
N LYS A 247 1.64 18.19 23.48
CA LYS A 247 1.99 19.54 22.97
C LYS A 247 1.54 19.80 21.53
N ASN A 248 1.33 18.74 20.74
CA ASN A 248 0.89 18.81 19.35
C ASN A 248 -0.63 18.62 19.20
N VAL A 249 -1.37 18.51 20.31
CA VAL A 249 -2.82 18.30 20.31
C VAL A 249 -3.53 19.64 20.51
N VAL A 250 -4.54 19.90 19.68
CA VAL A 250 -5.33 21.14 19.72
C VAL A 250 -6.78 20.80 20.07
N LYS A 251 -7.33 21.52 21.05
CA LYS A 251 -8.75 21.44 21.41
C LYS A 251 -9.55 22.39 20.51
N HIS A 252 -10.59 21.86 19.88
CA HIS A 252 -11.52 22.65 19.06
C HIS A 252 -12.90 22.67 19.74
N ARG A 253 -13.49 23.86 19.89
CA ARG A 253 -14.90 23.98 20.30
C ARG A 253 -15.78 23.48 19.15
N TYR A 254 -16.75 22.64 19.48
CA TYR A 254 -17.72 22.11 18.52
C TYR A 254 -19.12 22.31 19.09
N THR A 255 -20.05 22.78 18.25
CA THR A 255 -21.46 22.92 18.59
C THR A 255 -22.25 22.23 17.48
N GLY A 256 -23.02 21.20 17.83
CA GLY A 256 -23.81 20.41 16.88
C GLY A 256 -23.96 18.96 17.33
N THR A 257 -24.72 18.20 16.55
CA THR A 257 -24.93 16.77 16.80
C THR A 257 -23.69 15.96 16.44
N VAL A 258 -23.23 15.13 17.37
CA VAL A 258 -22.14 14.17 17.15
C VAL A 258 -22.75 12.82 16.81
N TYR A 259 -22.43 12.30 15.62
CA TYR A 259 -22.81 10.95 15.19
C TYR A 259 -21.66 9.98 15.38
N CYS A 260 -21.99 8.73 15.72
CA CYS A 260 -21.01 7.66 15.82
C CYS A 260 -21.40 6.44 15.00
N ALA A 261 -20.41 5.83 14.35
CA ALA A 261 -20.59 4.49 13.80
C ALA A 261 -20.67 3.48 14.95
N SER A 262 -21.61 2.54 14.88
CA SER A 262 -21.67 1.38 15.78
C SER A 262 -21.04 0.18 15.08
N THR A 263 -20.07 -0.47 15.73
CA THR A 263 -19.41 -1.67 15.23
C THR A 263 -19.39 -2.76 16.31
N PRO A 264 -19.35 -4.06 15.94
CA PRO A 264 -19.29 -5.16 16.91
C PRO A 264 -18.10 -5.11 17.88
N HIS A 265 -17.03 -4.40 17.50
CA HIS A 265 -15.79 -4.29 18.27
C HIS A 265 -15.59 -2.90 18.88
N GLU A 266 -16.60 -2.03 18.81
CA GLU A 266 -16.57 -0.65 19.31
C GLU A 266 -15.39 0.21 18.84
N THR A 267 -14.74 -0.21 17.76
CA THR A 267 -13.56 0.40 17.18
C THR A 267 -13.73 0.53 15.68
N ILE A 268 -13.16 1.59 15.13
CA ILE A 268 -13.19 1.92 13.70
C ILE A 268 -11.81 2.39 13.24
N MET A 269 -11.38 1.90 12.08
CA MET A 269 -10.20 2.45 11.40
C MET A 269 -10.62 3.72 10.70
N VAL A 270 -10.07 4.86 11.11
CA VAL A 270 -10.36 6.17 10.54
C VAL A 270 -9.15 6.74 9.83
N ARG A 271 -9.40 7.56 8.82
CA ARG A 271 -8.36 8.33 8.13
C ARG A 271 -8.68 9.82 8.18
N ARG A 272 -8.05 10.55 9.11
CA ARG A 272 -8.28 11.99 9.29
C ARG A 272 -7.11 12.78 8.71
N LYS A 273 -7.39 13.70 7.77
CA LYS A 273 -6.37 14.47 7.03
C LYS A 273 -5.25 13.57 6.47
N GLY A 274 -5.65 12.37 6.01
CA GLY A 274 -4.77 11.37 5.44
C GLY A 274 -3.92 10.58 6.43
N CYS A 275 -4.09 10.77 7.74
CA CYS A 275 -3.45 9.96 8.77
C CYS A 275 -4.40 8.83 9.22
N PRO A 276 -4.00 7.54 9.09
CA PRO A 276 -4.79 6.42 9.59
C PRO A 276 -4.58 6.21 11.09
N MET A 277 -5.65 5.86 11.82
CA MET A 277 -5.61 5.43 13.22
C MET A 277 -6.86 4.63 13.59
N TRP A 278 -6.74 3.77 14.60
CA TRP A 278 -7.90 3.17 15.25
C TRP A 278 -8.50 4.16 16.25
N SER A 279 -9.82 4.36 16.17
CA SER A 279 -10.61 5.17 17.11
C SER A 279 -11.67 4.30 17.77
N GLY A 280 -11.97 4.56 19.05
CA GLY A 280 -13.17 4.05 19.70
C GLY A 280 -14.44 4.76 19.24
N ASN A 281 -15.59 4.13 19.51
CA ASN A 281 -16.93 4.68 19.27
C ASN A 281 -17.39 5.61 20.43
N SER A 282 -18.49 6.34 20.28
CA SER A 282 -18.88 7.44 21.19
C SER A 282 -19.43 7.00 22.55
N SER A 283 -19.89 5.74 22.69
CA SER A 283 -20.13 5.15 24.01
C SER A 283 -18.85 5.06 24.85
N ASN A 284 -17.69 5.13 24.18
CA ASN A 284 -16.36 4.92 24.70
C ASN A 284 -15.36 5.79 23.89
N LEU A 285 -15.46 7.14 23.93
CA LEU A 285 -14.51 8.02 23.22
C LEU A 285 -13.11 7.87 23.82
N LEU A 286 -12.44 6.82 23.38
CA LEU A 286 -11.22 6.32 23.96
C LEU A 286 -10.23 6.11 22.81
N LEU A 287 -9.01 6.54 23.04
CA LEU A 287 -7.90 6.27 22.14
C LEU A 287 -7.28 4.94 22.58
N ALA A 288 -7.04 4.03 21.63
CA ALA A 288 -6.23 2.85 21.90
C ALA A 288 -4.79 3.31 22.08
N VAL A 289 -4.34 3.29 23.33
CA VAL A 289 -3.04 3.80 23.76
C VAL A 289 -2.17 2.75 24.38
N ASP A 290 -0.87 2.93 24.21
CA ASP A 290 0.17 2.25 24.96
C ASP A 290 0.99 3.32 25.67
N GLU A 291 1.22 3.11 26.96
CA GLU A 291 2.06 3.99 27.76
C GLU A 291 3.51 3.79 27.33
N ALA A 292 4.18 4.86 26.91
CA ALA A 292 5.62 4.79 26.69
C ALA A 292 6.27 4.50 28.05
N GLY A 293 6.62 3.22 28.29
CA GLY A 293 7.24 2.78 29.53
C GLY A 293 8.38 3.72 29.89
N GLY A 294 8.24 4.38 31.05
CA GLY A 294 9.23 5.31 31.55
C GLY A 294 10.60 4.65 31.53
N ILE A 295 11.59 5.37 31.01
CA ILE A 295 13.00 5.07 31.27
C ILE A 295 13.08 4.90 32.79
N ALA A 296 13.47 3.69 33.24
CA ALA A 296 13.65 3.43 34.66
C ALA A 296 14.55 4.53 35.23
N ARG A 297 13.98 5.38 36.08
CA ARG A 297 14.78 6.28 36.90
C ARG A 297 15.58 5.36 37.80
N THR A 298 16.89 5.25 37.54
CA THR A 298 17.82 4.71 38.52
C THR A 298 17.76 5.64 39.73
N ILE A 299 16.89 5.33 40.68
CA ILE A 299 17.00 5.83 42.05
C ILE A 299 18.20 5.07 42.61
N GLY A 300 19.38 5.69 42.48
CA GLY A 300 20.52 5.30 43.28
C GLY A 300 20.30 5.85 44.67
N ASP A 301 19.83 4.98 45.55
CA ASP A 301 19.79 5.22 46.99
C ASP A 301 21.16 5.70 47.47
N GLY A 302 21.13 6.82 48.20
CA GLY A 302 22.21 7.15 49.09
C GLY A 302 22.33 6.06 50.15
N THR A 303 23.50 5.46 50.26
CA THR A 303 24.11 5.01 51.53
C THR A 303 25.48 4.42 51.23
N ASN A 304 26.54 5.18 51.47
CA ASN A 304 27.68 4.70 52.26
C ASN A 304 28.68 5.83 52.50
N ARG A 305 28.88 6.10 53.81
CA ARG A 305 30.07 6.61 54.51
C ARG A 305 30.86 7.76 53.89
#